data_AF-A0A0A1D519-F1
#
_entry.id   AF-A0A0A1D519-F1
#
_cell.length_a   1.000
_cell.length_b   1.000
_cell.length_c   1.000
_cell.angle_alpha   90.00
_cell.angle_beta   90.00
_cell.angle_gamma   90.00
#
_symmetry.space_group_name_H-M   'P 1'
#
loop_
_entity.id
_entity.type
_entity.pdbx_description
1 polymer ?
#
loop_
_entity_poly.entity_id
_entity_poly.type
_entity_poly.pdbx_seq_one_letter_code
_entity_poly.pdbx_strand_id
1 'polypeptide(L)' 'MGLHDKISNSTEKGLGSAKEEAGKLLGDSQLEQEGRMDQVSAEAKQAGEKIKDAAAEAGENIKHAAQKLKNGFTK' A
#
# COMPACT_ATOMS: atom_id res chain seq x y z
N MET A 1 -19.79 -6.93 -12.83
CA MET A 1 -18.39 -7.00 -12.35
C MET A 1 -17.89 -8.41 -12.59
N GLY A 2 -17.23 -8.60 -13.74
CA GLY A 2 -17.08 -9.89 -14.40
C GLY A 2 -15.94 -10.74 -13.87
N LEU A 3 -16.03 -12.04 -14.15
CA LEU A 3 -15.05 -13.08 -13.84
C LEU A 3 -13.59 -12.68 -14.13
N HIS A 4 -13.35 -11.78 -15.07
CA HIS A 4 -12.04 -11.24 -15.42
C HIS A 4 -11.29 -10.55 -14.25
N ASP A 5 -12.03 -9.90 -13.34
CA ASP A 5 -11.47 -9.24 -12.16
C ASP A 5 -11.04 -10.25 -11.07
N LYS A 6 -11.86 -11.30 -10.86
CA LYS A 6 -11.54 -12.41 -9.94
C LYS A 6 -10.44 -13.31 -10.50
N ILE A 7 -10.39 -13.49 -11.82
CA ILE A 7 -9.35 -14.26 -12.50
C ILE A 7 -8.03 -13.50 -12.46
N SER A 8 -7.98 -12.20 -12.73
CA SER A 8 -6.72 -11.43 -12.64
C SER A 8 -6.14 -11.47 -11.22
N ASN A 9 -6.96 -11.25 -10.19
CA ASN A 9 -6.50 -11.29 -8.81
C ASN A 9 -6.10 -12.72 -8.35
N SER A 10 -6.76 -13.77 -8.85
CA SER A 10 -6.35 -15.16 -8.56
C SER A 10 -5.15 -15.60 -9.39
N THR A 11 -4.98 -15.05 -10.59
CA THR A 11 -3.88 -15.36 -11.52
C THR A 11 -2.61 -14.69 -11.04
N GLU A 12 -2.66 -13.44 -10.57
CA GLU A 12 -1.51 -12.76 -9.97
C GLU A 12 -1.08 -13.42 -8.65
N LYS A 13 -2.04 -13.81 -7.79
CA LYS A 13 -1.73 -14.59 -6.59
C LYS A 13 -1.19 -15.98 -6.90
N GLY A 14 -1.74 -16.64 -7.92
CA GLY A 14 -1.30 -17.95 -8.39
C GLY A 14 0.09 -17.90 -9.04
N LEU A 15 0.38 -16.88 -9.84
CA LEU A 15 1.69 -16.63 -10.46
C LEU A 15 2.73 -16.25 -9.41
N GLY A 16 2.38 -15.41 -8.44
CA GLY A 16 3.28 -15.05 -7.34
C GLY A 16 3.64 -16.28 -6.50
N SER A 17 2.64 -17.06 -6.10
CA SER A 17 2.85 -18.31 -5.36
C SER A 17 3.65 -19.32 -6.19
N ALA A 18 3.34 -19.47 -7.47
CA ALA A 18 4.04 -20.37 -8.38
C ALA A 18 5.49 -19.93 -8.63
N LYS A 19 5.78 -18.62 -8.74
CA LYS A 19 7.15 -18.11 -8.83
C LYS A 19 7.93 -18.35 -7.54
N GLU A 20 7.29 -18.23 -6.39
CA GLU A 20 7.92 -18.49 -5.09
C GLU A 20 8.21 -19.98 -4.90
N GLU A 21 7.27 -20.86 -5.27
CA GLU A 21 7.46 -22.31 -5.23
C GLU A 21 8.48 -22.79 -6.27
N ALA A 22 8.41 -22.27 -7.50
CA ALA A 22 9.38 -22.56 -8.55
C ALA A 22 10.77 -22.03 -8.20
N GLY A 23 10.88 -20.85 -7.57
CA GLY A 23 12.15 -20.30 -7.07
C GLY A 23 12.77 -21.18 -5.98
N LYS A 24 11.95 -21.66 -5.03
CA LYS A 24 12.39 -22.62 -4.00
C LYS A 24 12.82 -23.96 -4.60
N LEU A 25 12.10 -24.45 -5.62
CA LEU A 25 12.38 -25.74 -6.26
C LEU A 25 13.57 -25.70 -7.22
N LEU A 26 13.76 -24.60 -7.96
CA LEU A 26 14.91 -24.40 -8.85
C LEU A 26 16.16 -23.87 -8.12
N GLY A 27 16.04 -23.44 -6.86
CA GLY A 27 17.12 -22.80 -6.12
C GLY A 27 17.48 -21.41 -6.68
N ASP A 28 16.52 -20.75 -7.33
CA ASP A 28 16.72 -19.43 -7.93
C ASP A 28 16.41 -18.34 -6.91
N SER A 29 17.46 -17.86 -6.24
CA SER A 29 17.38 -16.83 -5.20
C SER A 29 16.81 -15.51 -5.73
N GLN A 30 16.80 -15.29 -7.05
CA GLN A 30 16.29 -14.07 -7.66
C GLN A 30 14.75 -14.06 -7.67
N LEU A 31 14.13 -15.19 -8.04
CA LEU A 31 12.67 -15.35 -8.02
C LEU A 31 12.09 -15.27 -6.60
N GLU A 32 12.78 -15.84 -5.60
CA GLU A 32 12.36 -15.75 -4.20
C GLU A 32 12.52 -14.33 -3.63
N GLN A 33 13.59 -13.62 -4.02
CA GLN A 33 13.77 -12.22 -3.66
C GLN A 33 12.73 -11.30 -4.28
N GLU A 34 12.42 -11.45 -5.57
CA GLU A 34 11.40 -10.63 -6.23
C GLU A 34 10.04 -10.77 -5.54
N GLY A 35 9.62 -12.01 -5.21
CA GLY A 35 8.36 -12.25 -4.50
C GLY A 35 8.31 -11.60 -3.11
N ARG A 36 9.39 -11.72 -2.32
CA ARG A 36 9.47 -11.07 -1.00
C ARG A 36 9.54 -9.54 -1.10
N MET A 37 10.30 -9.01 -2.06
CA MET A 37 10.47 -7.56 -2.26
C MET A 37 9.14 -6.89 -2.66
N ASP A 38 8.32 -7.58 -3.46
CA ASP A 38 7.01 -7.08 -3.86
C ASP A 38 6.04 -7.04 -2.66
N GLN A 39 6.03 -8.07 -1.81
CA GLN A 39 5.23 -8.08 -0.58
C GLN A 39 5.66 -6.99 0.41
N VAL A 40 6.96 -6.85 0.64
CA VAL A 40 7.48 -5.81 1.55
C VAL A 40 7.19 -4.41 1.01
N SER A 41 7.32 -4.19 -0.30
CA SER A 41 6.97 -2.91 -0.93
C SER A 41 5.48 -2.60 -0.82
N ALA A 42 4.61 -3.60 -0.98
CA ALA A 42 3.17 -3.44 -0.85
C ALA A 42 2.78 -3.10 0.59
N GLU A 43 3.31 -3.81 1.58
CA GLU A 43 3.08 -3.52 3.00
C GLU A 43 3.62 -2.14 3.40
N ALA A 44 4.81 -1.77 2.94
CA ALA A 44 5.40 -0.46 3.20
C ALA A 44 4.58 0.68 2.58
N LYS A 45 4.08 0.50 1.34
CA LYS A 45 3.19 1.48 0.70
C LYS A 45 1.89 1.63 1.47
N GLN A 46 1.23 0.53 1.85
CA GLN A 46 -0.01 0.60 2.62
C GLN A 46 0.18 1.25 4.00
N ALA A 47 1.29 0.94 4.69
CA ALA A 47 1.62 1.59 5.95
C ALA A 47 1.89 3.09 5.77
N GLY A 48 2.63 3.46 4.71
CA GLY A 48 2.92 4.84 4.36
C GLY A 48 1.66 5.64 4.01
N GLU A 49 0.73 5.06 3.25
CA GLU A 49 -0.54 5.71 2.92
C GLU A 49 -1.41 5.93 4.17
N LYS A 50 -1.54 4.93 5.06
CA LYS A 50 -2.28 5.11 6.31
C LYS A 50 -1.71 6.21 7.21
N ILE A 51 -0.38 6.29 7.30
CA ILE A 51 0.30 7.35 8.07
C ILE A 51 0.07 8.72 7.42
N LYS A 52 0.14 8.79 6.08
CA LYS A 52 -0.06 10.03 5.34
C LYS A 52 -1.51 10.53 5.44
N ASP A 53 -2.50 9.63 5.38
CA ASP A 53 -3.91 9.95 5.59
C ASP A 53 -4.16 10.48 7.01
N ALA A 54 -3.66 9.79 8.04
CA ALA A 54 -3.79 10.25 9.43
C ALA A 54 -3.08 11.60 9.67
N ALA A 55 -1.92 11.82 9.06
CA ALA A 55 -1.20 13.08 9.13
C ALA A 55 -1.92 14.22 8.39
N ALA A 56 -2.52 13.92 7.23
CA ALA A 56 -3.33 14.86 6.48
C ALA A 56 -4.59 15.26 7.26
N GLU A 57 -5.29 14.29 7.84
CA GLU A 57 -6.49 14.54 8.65
C GLU A 57 -6.17 15.37 9.92
N ALA A 58 -5.08 15.05 10.61
CA ALA A 58 -4.60 15.85 11.74
C ALA A 58 -4.20 17.28 11.30
N GLY A 59 -3.51 17.40 10.16
CA GLY A 59 -3.12 18.69 9.58
C GLY A 59 -4.31 19.55 9.17
N GLU A 60 -5.34 18.96 8.55
CA GLU A 60 -6.58 19.64 8.17
C GLU A 60 -7.34 20.16 9.40
N ASN A 61 -7.46 19.35 10.45
CA ASN A 61 -8.10 19.76 11.71
C ASN A 61 -7.35 20.91 12.39
N ILE A 62 -6.01 20.84 12.43
CA ILE A 62 -5.17 21.91 12.98
C ILE A 62 -5.27 23.18 12.12
N LYS A 63 -5.26 23.05 10.79
CA LYS A 63 -5.38 24.18 9.86
C LYS A 63 -6.74 24.86 9.98
N HIS A 64 -7.81 24.08 10.15
CA HIS A 64 -9.16 24.59 10.32
C HIS A 64 -9.34 25.29 11.68
N ALA A 65 -8.75 24.75 12.75
CA ALA A 65 -8.71 25.39 14.07
C ALA A 65 -7.88 26.69 14.04
N ALA A 66 -6.71 26.67 13.39
CA ALA A 66 -5.86 27.83 13.22
C ALA A 66 -6.53 28.92 12.37
N GLN A 67 -7.27 28.55 11.32
CA GLN A 67 -8.07 29.49 10.53
C GLN A 67 -9.21 30.10 11.34
N LYS A 68 -9.94 29.32 12.15
CA LYS A 68 -10.97 29.87 13.05
C LYS A 68 -10.39 30.86 14.04
N LEU A 69 -9.25 30.53 14.66
CA LEU A 69 -8.55 31.43 15.57
C LEU A 69 -8.09 32.70 14.86
N LYS A 70 -7.46 32.57 13.68
CA LYS A 70 -7.01 33.72 12.88
C LYS A 70 -8.17 34.61 12.46
N ASN A 71 -9.29 34.05 12.01
CA ASN A 71 -10.47 34.81 11.62
C ASN A 71 -11.19 35.45 12.82
N GLY A 72 -11.18 34.81 13.99
CA GLY A 72 -11.70 35.39 15.22
C GLY A 72 -10.84 36.54 15.76
N PHE A 73 -9.54 36.53 15.49
CA PHE A 73 -8.59 37.58 15.88
C PHE A 73 -8.50 38.73 14.86
N THR A 74 -8.96 38.52 13.63
CA THR A 74 -8.91 39.52 12.53
C THR A 74 -10.24 40.27 12.37
N LYS A 75 -11.24 40.02 13.22
CA LYS A 75 -12.52 40.76 13.23
C LYS A 75 -12.57 41.75 14.39
#